data_AF-A0A8B3NJU4-F1
#
_entry.id   AF-A0A8B3NJU4-F1
#
_cell.length_a   1.000
_cell.length_b   1.000
_cell.length_c   1.000
_cell.angle_alpha   90.00
_cell.angle_beta   90.00
_cell.angle_gamma   90.00
#
_symmetry.space_group_name_H-M   'P 1'
#
loop_
_entity.id
_entity.type
_entity.pdbx_description
1 polymer ?
#
loop_
_entity_poly.entity_id
_entity_poly.type
_entity_poly.pdbx_seq_one_letter_code
_entity_poly.pdbx_strand_id
1 'polypeptide(L)' 'MSDAKSYELFINGKWRAGGSRATLPVINPATEKVFASVASATVSDLDEALASA' A
#
# COMPACT_ATOMS: atom_id res chain seq x y z
N MET A 1 -20.90 -8.31 -2.44
CA MET A 1 -19.97 -7.17 -2.42
C MET A 1 -18.60 -7.77 -2.33
N SER A 2 -17.80 -7.74 -3.41
CA SER A 2 -16.45 -8.31 -3.37
C SER A 2 -15.62 -7.51 -2.38
N ASP A 3 -15.17 -8.13 -1.29
CA ASP A 3 -14.28 -7.50 -0.31
C ASP A 3 -13.00 -7.05 -1.03
N ALA A 4 -12.86 -5.75 -1.23
CA ALA A 4 -11.64 -5.18 -1.79
C ALA A 4 -10.51 -5.41 -0.78
N LYS A 5 -9.46 -6.15 -1.19
CA LYS A 5 -8.33 -6.41 -0.31
C LYS A 5 -7.49 -5.16 -0.12
N SER A 6 -7.05 -4.89 1.11
CA SER A 6 -6.09 -3.82 1.39
C SER A 6 -4.71 -4.40 1.68
N TYR A 7 -3.68 -3.82 1.04
CA TYR A 7 -2.28 -4.17 1.22
C TYR A 7 -1.51 -3.07 1.94
N GLU A 8 -0.57 -3.48 2.78
CA GLU A 8 0.27 -2.60 3.61
C GLU A 8 1.69 -2.47 3.04
N LEU A 9 2.48 -1.54 3.59
CA LEU A 9 3.92 -1.48 3.31
C LEU A 9 4.64 -2.55 4.14
N PHE A 10 5.70 -3.14 3.59
CA PHE A 10 6.58 -4.03 4.32
C PHE A 10 7.94 -3.35 4.53
N ILE A 11 8.20 -2.89 5.75
CA ILE A 11 9.40 -2.13 6.11
C ILE A 11 9.97 -2.73 7.39
N ASN A 12 11.28 -2.96 7.42
CA ASN A 12 11.98 -3.51 8.59
C ASN A 12 11.33 -4.81 9.15
N GLY A 13 10.99 -5.73 8.25
CA GLY A 13 10.39 -7.03 8.61
C GLY A 13 8.94 -6.99 9.08
N LYS A 14 8.25 -5.84 8.99
CA LYS A 14 6.89 -5.64 9.50
C LYS A 14 5.96 -5.08 8.44
N TRP A 15 4.72 -5.56 8.45
CA TRP A 15 3.61 -4.96 7.71
C TRP A 15 3.04 -3.78 8.49
N ARG A 16 2.85 -2.65 7.81
CA ARG A 16 2.28 -1.42 8.39
C ARG A 16 1.62 -0.54 7.35
N ALA A 17 0.66 0.27 7.77
CA ALA A 17 0.15 1.37 6.96
C ALA A 17 1.27 2.37 6.59
N GLY A 18 1.10 3.07 5.47
CA GLY A 18 1.96 4.21 5.12
C GLY A 18 1.76 5.38 6.08
N GLY A 19 2.76 6.26 6.18
CA GLY A 19 2.79 7.35 7.15
C GLY A 19 1.57 8.28 7.11
N SER A 20 1.01 8.53 5.92
CA SER A 20 -0.20 9.34 5.72
C SER A 20 -1.51 8.56 5.83
N ARG A 21 -1.44 7.22 5.96
CA ARG A 21 -2.57 6.27 5.86
C ARG A 21 -3.35 6.35 4.53
N ALA A 22 -2.85 7.08 3.55
CA ALA A 22 -3.44 7.12 2.22
C ALA A 22 -3.27 5.78 1.52
N THR A 23 -4.23 5.43 0.67
CA THR A 23 -4.18 4.22 -0.16
C THR A 23 -4.46 4.56 -1.62
N LEU A 24 -3.92 3.74 -2.52
CA LEU A 24 -4.12 3.83 -3.96
C LEU A 24 -5.03 2.68 -4.41
N PRO A 25 -6.07 2.94 -5.23
CA PRO A 25 -6.92 1.88 -5.76
C PRO A 25 -6.18 1.08 -6.83
N VAL A 26 -6.30 -0.25 -6.77
CA VAL A 26 -5.80 -1.16 -7.80
C VAL A 26 -6.96 -1.55 -8.70
N ILE A 27 -6.87 -1.11 -9.95
CA ILE A 27 -7.92 -1.25 -10.95
C ILE A 27 -7.61 -2.45 -11.84
N ASN A 28 -8.61 -3.29 -12.10
CA ASN A 28 -8.50 -4.40 -13.04
C ASN A 28 -8.56 -3.86 -14.48
N PRO A 29 -7.52 -4.05 -15.32
CA PRO A 29 -7.47 -3.47 -16.66
C PRO A 29 -8.50 -4.09 -17.63
N ALA A 30 -9.06 -5.26 -17.33
CA ALA A 30 -10.05 -5.92 -18.18
C ALA A 30 -11.50 -5.49 -17.88
N THR A 31 -11.76 -4.91 -16.71
CA THR A 31 -13.13 -4.58 -16.25
C THR A 31 -13.28 -3.18 -15.70
N GLU A 32 -12.17 -2.45 -15.55
CA GLU A 32 -12.07 -1.12 -14.94
C GLU A 32 -12.59 -1.04 -13.48
N LYS A 33 -12.82 -2.19 -12.83
CA LYS A 33 -13.28 -2.25 -11.44
C LYS A 33 -12.10 -2.28 -10.48
N VAL A 34 -12.25 -1.58 -9.36
CA VAL A 34 -11.32 -1.68 -8.23
C VAL A 34 -11.47 -3.05 -7.59
N PHE A 35 -10.36 -3.78 -7.42
CA PHE A 35 -10.35 -5.09 -6.75
C PHE A 35 -9.50 -5.11 -5.47
N ALA A 36 -8.66 -4.10 -5.27
CA ALA A 36 -7.82 -3.95 -4.08
C ALA A 36 -7.42 -2.49 -3.86
N SER A 37 -6.81 -2.21 -2.71
CA SER A 37 -6.11 -0.97 -2.40
C SER A 37 -4.73 -1.27 -1.83
N VAL A 38 -3.74 -0.42 -2.11
CA VAL A 38 -2.38 -0.53 -1.55
C VAL A 38 -2.02 0.73 -0.79
N ALA A 39 -1.29 0.60 0.32
CA ALA A 39 -0.78 1.75 1.06
C ALA A 39 0.09 2.66 0.17
N SER A 40 -0.15 3.96 0.24
CA SER A 40 0.66 4.98 -0.41
C SER A 40 1.81 5.37 0.52
N ALA A 41 3.05 5.10 0.09
CA ALA A 41 4.23 5.48 0.84
C ALA A 41 4.40 7.01 0.87
N THR A 42 4.89 7.50 2.00
CA THR A 42 5.40 8.87 2.17
C THR A 42 6.93 8.88 2.04
N VAL A 43 7.53 10.06 1.93
CA VAL A 43 9.00 10.20 1.90
C VAL A 43 9.65 9.58 3.14
N SER A 44 9.06 9.75 4.33
CA SER A 44 9.61 9.14 5.55
C SER A 44 9.54 7.62 5.56
N ASP A 45 8.53 7.02 4.91
CA ASP A 45 8.47 5.56 4.74
C ASP A 45 9.62 5.07 3.85
N LEU A 46 9.99 5.85 2.83
CA LEU A 46 11.16 5.55 1.98
C LEU A 46 12.47 5.67 2.76
N ASP A 47 12.61 6.71 3.58
CA ASP A 47 13.81 6.90 4.42
C ASP A 47 13.98 5.73 5.42
N GLU A 48 12.89 5.28 6.05
CA GLU A 48 12.92 4.14 6.97
C GLU A 48 13.23 2.82 6.25
N ALA A 49 12.65 2.60 5.07
CA ALA A 49 12.96 1.44 4.25
C ALA A 49 14.45 1.41 3.89
N LEU A 50 15.00 2.55 3.47
CA LEU A 50 16.41 2.69 3.12
C LEU A 50 17.34 2.44 4.33
N ALA A 51 16.99 2.95 5.51
CA ALA A 51 17.77 2.73 6.73
C ALA A 51 17.74 1.27 7.23
N SER A 52 16.76 0.48 6.80
CA SER A 52 16.58 -0.93 7.19
C SER A 52 17.18 -1.96 6.23
N ALA A 53 17.77 -1.50 5.11
CA ALA A 53 18.25 -2.35 4.01
C ALA A 53 19.62 -3.01 4.27
#